data_AF-A0A9D6LWU7-F1
#
_entry.id   AF-A0A9D6LWU7-F1
#
_cell.length_a   1.000
_cell.length_b   1.000
_cell.length_c   1.000
_cell.angle_alpha   90.00
_cell.angle_beta   90.00
_cell.angle_gamma   90.00
#
_symmetry.space_group_name_H-M   'P 1'
#
loop_
_entity.id
_entity.type
_entity.pdbx_description
1 polymer ?
#
loop_
_entity_poly.entity_id
_entity_poly.type
_entity_poly.pdbx_seq_one_letter_code
_entity_poly.pdbx_strand_id
1 'polypeptide(L)'
;MKFLFPVLVALLTIFAIAPLGYPGGFQSHSGLLAVYNLIDLDQQPLQFFNWAPVIGRSFDFLRGDGALPYWFALLFHRGGVSYLDSIKLVYALAWIASGLAMFALAKNFFADAGALLAVTVYVYLPYHIVTVYVRGAFAESVAWALFPIAMLALTRPRTKDEGRKTFAFTLFTFAFLFLTQPGLAILFAFVASLLIFAINGRAQNFARTVAPPLAGIFLGALFSLPLLARYGISFPRDGFTASFVFPFQLFSALWGYGTSTGSFLDQFPFQLGVVPLGFAIATLAIKTRAANEANRARTIALIFLGAAVILSALTFEIAAPLWSILNFFVSAPWQLLALVGFALAFAAGAVTKLDAQLARFPMLA
;
A
#
# COMPACT_ATOMS: atom_id res chain seq x y z
N MET A 1 -26.48 -9.29 8.57
CA MET A 1 -25.54 -8.14 8.45
C MET A 1 -24.06 -8.55 8.35
N LYS A 2 -23.55 -9.58 9.05
CA LYS A 2 -22.12 -9.97 9.03
C LYS A 2 -21.52 -10.19 7.62
N PHE A 3 -22.30 -10.68 6.65
CA PHE A 3 -21.84 -10.89 5.27
C PHE A 3 -22.12 -9.72 4.32
N LEU A 4 -22.97 -8.77 4.70
CA LEU A 4 -23.38 -7.66 3.81
C LEU A 4 -22.19 -6.75 3.50
N PHE A 5 -21.44 -6.35 4.51
CA PHE A 5 -20.35 -5.38 4.35
C PHE A 5 -19.16 -5.93 3.54
N PRO A 6 -18.67 -7.16 3.75
CA PRO A 6 -17.65 -7.75 2.87
C PRO A 6 -18.10 -7.86 1.42
N VAL A 7 -19.38 -8.18 1.17
CA VAL A 7 -19.95 -8.22 -0.19
C VAL A 7 -19.98 -6.82 -0.80
N LEU A 8 -20.40 -5.80 -0.03
CA LEU A 8 -20.35 -4.40 -0.50
C LEU A 8 -18.92 -3.96 -0.84
N VAL A 9 -17.93 -4.34 -0.03
CA VAL A 9 -16.52 -4.05 -0.33
C VAL A 9 -16.09 -4.71 -1.64
N ALA A 10 -16.44 -5.98 -1.85
CA ALA A 10 -16.14 -6.67 -3.10
C ALA A 10 -16.84 -6.03 -4.32
N LEU A 11 -18.10 -5.60 -4.17
CA LEU A 11 -18.83 -4.87 -5.20
C LEU A 11 -18.20 -3.50 -5.48
N LEU A 12 -17.71 -2.80 -4.46
CA LEU A 12 -17.01 -1.53 -4.62
C LEU A 12 -15.68 -1.72 -5.34
N THR A 13 -14.94 -2.80 -5.10
CA THR A 13 -13.66 -3.03 -5.81
C THR A 13 -13.86 -3.44 -7.27
N ILE A 14 -15.03 -3.96 -7.66
CA ILE A 14 -15.29 -4.39 -9.04
C ILE A 14 -15.06 -3.26 -10.05
N PHE A 15 -15.50 -2.03 -9.79
CA PHE A 15 -15.30 -0.95 -10.78
C PHE A 15 -13.82 -0.57 -10.94
N ALA A 16 -13.03 -0.70 -9.88
CA ALA A 16 -11.59 -0.47 -9.96
C ALA A 16 -10.86 -1.60 -10.71
N ILE A 17 -11.42 -2.81 -10.73
CA ILE A 17 -10.85 -4.01 -11.38
C ILE A 17 -11.39 -4.17 -12.81
N ALA A 18 -12.59 -3.68 -13.10
CA ALA A 18 -13.28 -3.88 -14.37
C ALA A 18 -12.42 -3.57 -15.61
N PRO A 19 -11.58 -2.51 -15.63
CA PRO A 19 -10.71 -2.25 -16.78
C PRO A 19 -9.69 -3.37 -17.07
N LEU A 20 -9.30 -4.18 -16.08
CA LEU A 20 -8.42 -5.36 -16.30
C LEU A 20 -9.09 -6.44 -17.15
N GLY A 21 -10.43 -6.49 -17.16
CA GLY A 21 -11.21 -7.42 -17.97
C GLY A 21 -11.21 -7.11 -19.47
N TYR A 22 -10.66 -5.97 -19.89
CA TYR A 22 -10.55 -5.64 -21.31
C TYR A 22 -9.59 -6.62 -22.02
N PRO A 23 -9.93 -7.14 -23.21
CA PRO A 23 -9.06 -8.05 -23.96
C PRO A 23 -7.69 -7.43 -24.28
N GLY A 24 -6.62 -8.22 -24.16
CA GLY A 24 -5.25 -7.74 -24.39
C GLY A 24 -4.63 -7.01 -23.19
N GLY A 25 -3.40 -6.52 -23.35
CA GLY A 25 -2.70 -5.76 -22.30
C GLY A 25 -3.15 -4.30 -22.26
N PHE A 26 -3.02 -3.66 -21.10
CA PHE A 26 -3.24 -2.22 -20.98
C PHE A 26 -1.92 -1.45 -21.15
N GLN A 27 -1.99 -0.25 -21.73
CA GLN A 27 -0.83 0.61 -21.90
C GLN A 27 -0.38 1.16 -20.55
N SER A 28 0.88 0.90 -20.19
CA SER A 28 1.50 1.40 -18.97
C SER A 28 2.99 1.68 -19.22
N HIS A 29 3.65 2.40 -18.31
CA HIS A 29 5.10 2.64 -18.37
C HIS A 29 5.91 1.34 -18.44
N SER A 30 5.47 0.32 -17.69
CA SER A 30 6.12 -0.98 -17.66
C SER A 30 5.72 -1.90 -18.82
N GLY A 31 4.75 -1.49 -19.66
CA GLY A 31 4.26 -2.28 -20.79
C GLY A 31 3.92 -3.73 -20.41
N LEU A 32 4.56 -4.68 -21.09
CA LEU A 32 4.40 -6.12 -20.85
C LEU A 32 5.53 -6.74 -20.01
N LEU A 33 6.37 -5.93 -19.34
CA LEU A 33 7.51 -6.44 -18.58
C LEU A 33 7.10 -7.48 -17.53
N ALA A 34 5.97 -7.30 -16.85
CA ALA A 34 5.48 -8.28 -15.89
C ALA A 34 5.15 -9.64 -16.54
N VAL A 35 4.62 -9.63 -17.76
CA VAL A 35 4.31 -10.84 -18.52
C VAL A 35 5.59 -11.54 -18.96
N TYR A 36 6.56 -10.79 -19.50
CA TYR A 36 7.84 -11.38 -19.91
C TYR A 36 8.63 -11.96 -18.72
N ASN A 37 8.65 -11.26 -17.59
CA ASN A 37 9.26 -11.79 -16.36
C ASN A 37 8.55 -13.08 -15.87
N LEU A 38 7.22 -13.18 -16.01
CA LEU A 38 6.51 -14.41 -15.66
C LEU A 38 6.88 -15.58 -16.58
N ILE A 39 7.01 -15.33 -17.89
CA ILE A 39 7.45 -16.34 -18.87
C ILE A 39 8.88 -16.81 -18.52
N ASP A 40 9.78 -15.88 -18.18
CA ASP A 40 11.14 -16.20 -17.78
C ASP A 40 11.21 -17.07 -16.53
N LEU A 41 10.42 -16.75 -15.50
CA LEU A 41 10.29 -17.56 -14.30
C LEU A 41 9.79 -18.98 -14.62
N ASP A 42 8.78 -19.09 -15.47
CA ASP A 42 8.19 -20.39 -15.83
C ASP A 42 9.17 -21.28 -16.61
N GLN A 43 9.99 -20.67 -17.47
CA GLN A 43 11.04 -21.37 -18.23
C GLN A 43 12.25 -21.78 -17.38
N GLN A 44 12.39 -21.25 -16.15
CA GLN A 44 13.55 -21.49 -15.28
C GLN A 44 13.16 -22.13 -13.93
N PRO A 45 12.52 -23.31 -13.91
CA PRO A 45 11.99 -23.92 -12.69
C PRO A 45 13.06 -24.23 -11.65
N LEU A 46 14.29 -24.56 -12.08
CA LEU A 46 15.42 -24.81 -11.19
C LEU A 46 15.87 -23.55 -10.43
N GLN A 47 15.49 -22.38 -10.92
CA GLN A 47 15.88 -21.08 -10.38
C GLN A 47 14.78 -20.47 -9.51
N PHE A 48 13.68 -21.19 -9.26
CA PHE A 48 12.50 -20.66 -8.58
C PHE A 48 12.80 -19.85 -7.30
N PHE A 49 13.70 -20.34 -6.45
CA PHE A 49 14.08 -19.68 -5.19
C PHE A 49 15.20 -18.63 -5.30
N ASN A 50 15.90 -18.57 -6.44
CA ASN A 50 16.96 -17.59 -6.70
C ASN A 50 16.68 -16.74 -7.96
N TRP A 51 15.41 -16.66 -8.35
CA TRP A 51 14.93 -15.91 -9.50
C TRP A 51 14.55 -14.48 -9.08
N ALA A 52 14.79 -13.52 -9.98
CA ALA A 52 14.35 -12.15 -9.84
C ALA A 52 13.89 -11.57 -11.19
N PRO A 53 12.94 -10.62 -11.19
CA PRO A 53 12.36 -10.03 -12.39
C PRO A 53 13.30 -8.99 -13.04
N VAL A 54 14.37 -9.46 -13.67
CA VAL A 54 15.43 -8.63 -14.27
C VAL A 54 15.23 -8.35 -15.76
N ILE A 55 14.16 -8.82 -16.40
CA ILE A 55 13.90 -8.46 -17.80
C ILE A 55 13.64 -6.95 -17.91
N GLY A 56 14.44 -6.28 -18.74
CA GLY A 56 14.33 -4.86 -19.03
C GLY A 56 14.87 -3.94 -17.92
N ARG A 57 15.53 -4.47 -16.88
CA ARG A 57 16.07 -3.67 -15.77
C ARG A 57 17.23 -4.37 -15.05
N SER A 58 18.15 -3.56 -14.52
CA SER A 58 19.23 -4.06 -13.65
C SER A 58 18.68 -4.62 -12.34
N PHE A 59 19.34 -5.65 -11.81
CA PHE A 59 19.01 -6.18 -10.49
C PHE A 59 19.29 -5.14 -9.40
N ASP A 60 18.26 -4.86 -8.61
CA ASP A 60 18.30 -3.98 -7.45
C ASP A 60 17.66 -4.69 -6.27
N PHE A 61 18.45 -4.95 -5.23
CA PHE A 61 18.00 -5.79 -4.13
C PHE A 61 16.87 -5.14 -3.30
N LEU A 62 16.91 -3.82 -3.09
CA LEU A 62 15.93 -3.16 -2.21
C LEU A 62 14.81 -2.46 -2.96
N ARG A 63 15.09 -1.84 -4.10
CA ARG A 63 14.09 -1.07 -4.87
C ARG A 63 13.41 -1.89 -5.96
N GLY A 64 14.00 -3.01 -6.35
CA GLY A 64 13.48 -3.90 -7.38
C GLY A 64 12.21 -4.64 -6.95
N ASP A 65 11.52 -5.19 -7.95
CA ASP A 65 10.41 -6.10 -7.72
C ASP A 65 10.94 -7.44 -7.16
N GLY A 66 10.28 -7.95 -6.14
CA GLY A 66 10.54 -9.27 -5.58
C GLY A 66 9.79 -10.39 -6.31
N ALA A 67 10.10 -11.63 -5.96
CA ALA A 67 9.57 -12.81 -6.65
C ALA A 67 8.13 -13.18 -6.27
N LEU A 68 7.65 -12.77 -5.08
CA LEU A 68 6.36 -13.24 -4.55
C LEU A 68 5.15 -12.95 -5.47
N PRO A 69 4.98 -11.74 -6.04
CA PRO A 69 3.89 -11.47 -6.99
C PRO A 69 3.90 -12.40 -8.21
N TYR A 70 5.10 -12.73 -8.71
CA TYR A 70 5.28 -13.62 -9.85
C TYR A 70 5.03 -15.08 -9.48
N TRP A 71 5.34 -15.51 -8.25
CA TRP A 71 4.96 -16.83 -7.76
C TRP A 71 3.44 -17.01 -7.71
N PHE A 72 2.69 -15.98 -7.29
CA PHE A 72 1.23 -16.00 -7.35
C PHE A 72 0.71 -16.05 -8.79
N ALA A 73 1.31 -15.27 -9.70
CA ALA A 73 0.92 -15.31 -11.10
C ALA A 73 1.23 -16.67 -11.74
N LEU A 74 2.37 -17.29 -11.40
CA LEU A 74 2.75 -18.61 -11.89
C LEU A 74 1.77 -19.70 -11.42
N LEU A 75 1.21 -19.56 -10.21
CA LEU A 75 0.18 -20.48 -9.72
C LEU A 75 -1.06 -20.48 -10.62
N PHE A 76 -1.53 -19.29 -11.05
CA PHE A 76 -2.65 -19.18 -11.99
C PHE A 76 -2.28 -19.75 -13.36
N HIS A 77 -1.08 -19.44 -13.85
CA HIS A 77 -0.63 -19.92 -15.15
C HIS A 77 -0.57 -21.46 -15.19
N ARG A 78 0.00 -22.09 -14.16
CA ARG A 78 0.01 -23.55 -14.00
C ARG A 78 -1.38 -24.17 -13.89
N GLY A 79 -2.38 -23.39 -13.49
CA GLY A 79 -3.79 -23.76 -13.52
C GLY A 79 -4.46 -23.63 -14.90
N GLY A 80 -3.71 -23.28 -15.95
CA GLY A 80 -4.19 -23.16 -17.32
C GLY A 80 -4.57 -21.75 -17.76
N VAL A 81 -4.37 -20.74 -16.91
CA VAL A 81 -4.64 -19.33 -17.26
C VAL A 81 -3.51 -18.79 -18.14
N SER A 82 -3.80 -17.90 -19.10
CA SER A 82 -2.75 -17.26 -19.91
C SER A 82 -1.76 -16.47 -19.03
N TYR A 83 -0.53 -16.25 -19.48
CA TYR A 83 0.45 -15.45 -18.73
C TYR A 83 -0.07 -14.03 -18.45
N LEU A 84 -0.69 -13.40 -19.45
CA LEU A 84 -1.25 -12.06 -19.33
C LEU A 84 -2.40 -12.02 -18.31
N ASP A 85 -3.34 -12.96 -18.39
CA ASP A 85 -4.48 -12.99 -17.48
C ASP A 85 -4.06 -13.37 -16.06
N SER A 86 -2.99 -14.16 -15.91
CA SER A 86 -2.40 -14.45 -14.60
C SER A 86 -1.88 -13.19 -13.90
N ILE A 87 -1.21 -12.30 -14.64
CA ILE A 87 -0.77 -10.99 -14.11
C ILE A 87 -1.99 -10.13 -13.73
N LYS A 88 -3.00 -10.06 -14.60
CA LYS A 88 -4.24 -9.31 -14.32
C LYS A 88 -4.98 -9.83 -13.10
N LEU A 89 -5.05 -11.16 -12.91
CA LEU A 89 -5.66 -11.77 -11.74
C LEU A 89 -4.92 -11.38 -10.46
N VAL A 90 -3.58 -11.33 -10.47
CA VAL A 90 -2.83 -10.86 -9.30
C VAL A 90 -3.09 -9.39 -9.00
N TYR A 91 -3.16 -8.52 -10.01
CA TYR A 91 -3.59 -7.12 -9.79
C TYR A 91 -5.00 -7.04 -9.17
N ALA A 92 -5.96 -7.82 -9.71
CA ALA A 92 -7.32 -7.85 -9.20
C ALA A 92 -7.38 -8.34 -7.74
N LEU A 93 -6.65 -9.42 -7.42
CA LEU A 93 -6.57 -9.98 -6.07
C LEU A 93 -5.89 -9.02 -5.10
N ALA A 94 -4.85 -8.31 -5.53
CA ALA A 94 -4.23 -7.27 -4.72
C ALA A 94 -5.26 -6.18 -4.38
N TRP A 95 -6.07 -5.73 -5.34
CA TRP A 95 -7.11 -4.73 -5.08
C TRP A 95 -8.21 -5.21 -4.14
N ILE A 96 -8.68 -6.44 -4.29
CA ILE A 96 -9.69 -7.04 -3.40
C ILE A 96 -9.11 -7.18 -1.99
N ALA A 97 -7.91 -7.74 -1.87
CA ALA A 97 -7.23 -7.93 -0.59
C ALA A 97 -6.99 -6.60 0.12
N SER A 98 -6.58 -5.56 -0.61
CA SER A 98 -6.36 -4.22 -0.07
C SER A 98 -7.66 -3.62 0.49
N GLY A 99 -8.77 -3.74 -0.23
CA GLY A 99 -10.09 -3.27 0.19
C GLY A 99 -10.62 -4.01 1.42
N LEU A 100 -10.55 -5.34 1.42
CA LEU A 100 -10.99 -6.16 2.56
C LEU A 100 -10.15 -5.91 3.81
N ALA A 101 -8.83 -5.77 3.65
CA ALA A 101 -7.91 -5.50 4.74
C ALA A 101 -8.10 -4.10 5.32
N MET A 102 -8.30 -3.10 4.47
CA MET A 102 -8.63 -1.75 4.89
C MET A 102 -9.96 -1.71 5.64
N PHE A 103 -10.97 -2.48 5.20
CA PHE A 103 -12.26 -2.57 5.88
C PHE A 103 -12.09 -3.13 7.28
N ALA A 104 -11.41 -4.28 7.39
CA ALA A 104 -11.16 -4.95 8.64
C ALA A 104 -10.33 -4.09 9.61
N LEU A 105 -9.34 -3.36 9.10
CA LEU A 105 -8.55 -2.41 9.87
C LEU A 105 -9.42 -1.26 10.38
N ALA A 106 -10.16 -0.60 9.50
CA ALA A 106 -11.01 0.54 9.85
C ALA A 106 -12.12 0.15 10.85
N LYS A 107 -12.65 -1.07 10.76
CA LYS A 107 -13.62 -1.64 11.71
C LYS A 107 -13.10 -1.74 13.16
N ASN A 108 -11.79 -1.77 13.38
CA ASN A 108 -11.23 -1.74 14.73
C ASN A 108 -11.39 -0.37 15.42
N PHE A 109 -11.66 0.69 14.64
CA PHE A 109 -11.66 2.07 15.12
C PHE A 109 -12.97 2.82 14.85
N PHE A 110 -13.68 2.47 13.77
CA PHE A 110 -14.87 3.17 13.28
C PHE A 110 -16.09 2.24 13.21
N ALA A 111 -17.28 2.86 13.07
CA ALA A 111 -18.52 2.12 12.79
C ALA A 111 -18.50 1.54 11.36
N ASP A 112 -19.48 0.70 11.01
CA ASP A 112 -19.55 0.09 9.67
C ASP A 112 -19.54 1.11 8.53
N ALA A 113 -20.29 2.20 8.67
CA ALA A 113 -20.31 3.29 7.69
C ALA A 113 -18.93 3.94 7.51
N GLY A 114 -18.22 4.21 8.61
CA GLY A 114 -16.86 4.77 8.56
C GLY A 114 -15.84 3.82 7.96
N ALA A 115 -15.96 2.52 8.24
CA ALA A 115 -15.11 1.50 7.62
C ALA A 115 -15.37 1.37 6.12
N LEU A 116 -16.63 1.38 5.69
CA LEU A 116 -16.98 1.40 4.26
C LEU A 116 -16.45 2.66 3.57
N LEU A 117 -16.58 3.82 4.21
CA LEU A 117 -16.06 5.08 3.67
C LEU A 117 -14.55 5.03 3.50
N ALA A 118 -13.82 4.59 4.52
CA ALA A 118 -12.37 4.47 4.47
C ALA A 118 -11.90 3.55 3.33
N VAL A 119 -12.58 2.41 3.14
CA VAL A 119 -12.30 1.48 2.03
C VAL A 119 -12.62 2.08 0.69
N THR A 120 -13.76 2.75 0.55
CA THR A 120 -14.17 3.39 -0.70
C THR A 120 -13.10 4.40 -1.11
N VAL A 121 -12.70 5.28 -0.19
CA VAL A 121 -11.65 6.27 -0.46
C VAL A 121 -10.34 5.57 -0.83
N TYR A 122 -9.95 4.51 -0.10
CA TYR A 122 -8.69 3.79 -0.31
C TYR A 122 -8.62 3.06 -1.67
N VAL A 123 -9.69 2.36 -2.05
CA VAL A 123 -9.80 1.62 -3.32
C VAL A 123 -9.69 2.55 -4.52
N TYR A 124 -10.22 3.77 -4.41
CA TYR A 124 -10.22 4.76 -5.49
C TYR A 124 -9.17 5.86 -5.32
N LEU A 125 -8.14 5.65 -4.49
CA LEU A 125 -7.05 6.60 -4.39
C LEU A 125 -6.39 6.79 -5.75
N PRO A 126 -6.15 8.05 -6.19
CA PRO A 126 -5.48 8.30 -7.46
C PRO A 126 -4.17 7.53 -7.58
N TYR A 127 -3.36 7.51 -6.53
CA TYR A 127 -2.09 6.80 -6.53
C TYR A 127 -2.23 5.28 -6.76
N HIS A 128 -3.24 4.61 -6.19
CA HIS A 128 -3.49 3.20 -6.46
C HIS A 128 -3.81 2.94 -7.94
N ILE A 129 -4.66 3.80 -8.52
CA ILE A 129 -5.05 3.74 -9.93
C ILE A 129 -3.81 3.97 -10.82
N VAL A 130 -2.96 4.94 -10.47
CA VAL A 130 -1.72 5.24 -11.20
C VAL A 130 -0.73 4.07 -11.13
N THR A 131 -0.54 3.46 -9.97
CA THR A 131 0.39 2.32 -9.80
C THR A 131 0.03 1.15 -10.73
N VAL A 132 -1.26 0.89 -10.93
CA VAL A 132 -1.72 -0.18 -11.83
C VAL A 132 -1.80 0.30 -13.27
N TYR A 133 -2.64 1.30 -13.57
CA TYR A 133 -3.05 1.62 -14.94
C TYR A 133 -2.15 2.61 -15.67
N VAL A 134 -1.31 3.36 -14.97
CA VAL A 134 -0.34 4.27 -15.62
C VAL A 134 1.05 3.64 -15.59
N ARG A 135 1.48 3.15 -14.43
CA ARG A 135 2.84 2.62 -14.24
C ARG A 135 2.98 1.15 -14.57
N GLY A 136 1.95 0.34 -14.35
CA GLY A 136 2.09 -1.12 -14.44
C GLY A 136 3.10 -1.67 -13.43
N ALA A 137 3.21 -1.04 -12.25
CA ALA A 137 4.17 -1.42 -11.22
C ALA A 137 3.64 -2.64 -10.45
N PHE A 138 3.96 -3.82 -10.97
CA PHE A 138 3.35 -5.09 -10.55
C PHE A 138 3.58 -5.41 -9.08
N ALA A 139 4.83 -5.47 -8.63
CA ALA A 139 5.10 -5.81 -7.23
C ALA A 139 4.65 -4.70 -6.27
N GLU A 140 4.77 -3.44 -6.67
CA GLU A 140 4.31 -2.32 -5.87
C GLU A 140 2.79 -2.39 -5.60
N SER A 141 1.99 -2.80 -6.58
CA SER A 141 0.54 -2.98 -6.39
C SER A 141 0.19 -4.01 -5.30
N VAL A 142 0.97 -5.09 -5.22
CA VAL A 142 0.83 -6.13 -4.18
C VAL A 142 1.34 -5.60 -2.83
N ALA A 143 2.42 -4.82 -2.82
CA ALA A 143 2.94 -4.20 -1.60
C ALA A 143 1.89 -3.29 -0.95
N TRP A 144 1.19 -2.48 -1.75
CA TRP A 144 0.10 -1.64 -1.24
C TRP A 144 -1.06 -2.46 -0.69
N ALA A 145 -1.41 -3.59 -1.30
CA ALA A 145 -2.43 -4.47 -0.75
C ALA A 145 -2.05 -5.07 0.61
N LEU A 146 -0.77 -5.37 0.80
CA LEU A 146 -0.23 -5.91 2.03
C LEU A 146 -0.08 -4.86 3.14
N PHE A 147 -0.05 -3.56 2.83
CA PHE A 147 0.13 -2.53 3.86
C PHE A 147 -1.05 -2.41 4.85
N PRO A 148 -2.33 -2.35 4.43
CA PRO A 148 -3.46 -2.44 5.35
C PRO A 148 -3.49 -3.75 6.13
N ILE A 149 -3.04 -4.87 5.53
CA ILE A 149 -2.91 -6.17 6.21
C ILE A 149 -1.86 -6.07 7.32
N ALA A 150 -0.72 -5.42 7.07
CA ALA A 150 0.33 -5.21 8.05
C ALA A 150 -0.15 -4.35 9.23
N MET A 151 -0.85 -3.25 8.95
CA MET A 151 -1.49 -2.42 9.98
C MET A 151 -2.56 -3.20 10.76
N LEU A 152 -3.37 -4.02 10.09
CA LEU A 152 -4.34 -4.90 10.75
C LEU A 152 -3.65 -5.91 11.67
N ALA A 153 -2.54 -6.51 11.23
CA ALA A 153 -1.79 -7.46 12.04
C ALA A 153 -1.23 -6.80 13.32
N LEU A 154 -0.79 -5.55 13.23
CA LEU A 154 -0.25 -4.80 14.36
C LEU A 154 -1.30 -4.26 15.33
N THR A 155 -2.53 -4.05 14.88
CA THR A 155 -3.65 -3.60 15.74
C THR A 155 -4.36 -4.74 16.47
N ARG A 156 -4.11 -6.00 16.10
CA ARG A 156 -4.74 -7.16 16.75
C ARG A 156 -4.30 -7.30 18.23
N PRO A 157 -5.24 -7.59 19.15
CA PRO A 157 -4.92 -7.84 20.55
C PRO A 157 -3.96 -9.02 20.70
N ARG A 158 -2.96 -8.87 21.58
CA ARG A 158 -2.02 -9.95 21.93
C ARG A 158 -2.30 -10.47 23.33
N THR A 159 -3.46 -11.09 23.48
CA THR A 159 -3.84 -11.82 24.70
C THR A 159 -2.99 -13.08 24.85
N LYS A 160 -3.02 -13.73 26.02
CA LYS A 160 -2.28 -14.99 26.26
C LYS A 160 -2.61 -16.06 25.22
N ASP A 161 -3.86 -16.15 24.78
CA ASP A 161 -4.33 -17.20 23.87
C ASP A 161 -4.09 -16.85 22.39
N GLU A 162 -4.17 -15.57 22.01
CA GLU A 162 -4.07 -15.13 20.61
C GLU A 162 -2.68 -14.55 20.25
N GLY A 163 -1.78 -14.43 21.21
CA GLY A 163 -0.45 -13.81 21.03
C GLY A 163 0.41 -14.51 19.98
N ARG A 164 0.43 -15.84 19.97
CA ARG A 164 1.20 -16.64 18.98
C ARG A 164 0.64 -16.48 17.57
N LYS A 165 -0.68 -16.55 17.41
CA LYS A 165 -1.35 -16.37 16.11
C LYS A 165 -1.15 -14.96 15.57
N THR A 166 -1.27 -13.95 16.42
CA THR A 166 -1.02 -12.55 16.04
C THR A 166 0.43 -12.34 15.64
N PHE A 167 1.38 -12.89 16.40
CA PHE A 167 2.80 -12.83 16.05
C PHE A 167 3.08 -13.50 14.70
N ALA A 168 2.60 -14.72 14.50
CA ALA A 168 2.75 -15.44 13.23
C ALA A 168 2.13 -14.66 12.06
N PHE A 169 0.94 -14.10 12.24
CA PHE A 169 0.28 -13.30 11.22
C PHE A 169 1.09 -12.04 10.86
N THR A 170 1.62 -11.31 11.85
CA THR A 170 2.52 -10.17 11.59
C THR A 170 3.82 -10.62 10.92
N LEU A 171 4.43 -11.70 11.40
CA LEU A 171 5.67 -12.28 10.88
C LEU A 171 5.53 -12.58 9.37
N PHE A 172 4.52 -13.37 8.98
CA PHE A 172 4.31 -13.75 7.59
C PHE A 172 3.89 -12.56 6.71
N THR A 173 3.10 -11.61 7.24
CA THR A 173 2.73 -10.41 6.47
C THR A 173 3.96 -9.59 6.10
N PHE A 174 4.88 -9.36 7.04
CA PHE A 174 6.10 -8.61 6.76
C PHE A 174 7.13 -9.40 5.96
N ALA A 175 7.18 -10.73 6.10
CA ALA A 175 7.98 -11.59 5.22
C ALA A 175 7.48 -11.52 3.77
N PHE A 176 6.17 -11.57 3.55
CA PHE A 176 5.55 -11.44 2.23
C PHE A 176 5.73 -10.05 1.63
N LEU A 177 5.61 -8.99 2.44
CA LEU A 177 5.98 -7.63 2.01
C LEU A 177 7.42 -7.58 1.54
N PHE A 178 8.35 -8.16 2.31
CA PHE A 178 9.76 -8.18 1.97
C PHE A 178 10.02 -8.93 0.65
N LEU A 179 9.42 -10.11 0.47
CA LEU A 179 9.52 -10.87 -0.78
C LEU A 179 8.78 -10.22 -1.97
N THR A 180 7.99 -9.18 -1.71
CA THR A 180 7.30 -8.37 -2.74
C THR A 180 8.15 -7.18 -3.15
N GLN A 181 8.55 -6.32 -2.21
CA GLN A 181 9.46 -5.20 -2.44
C GLN A 181 10.22 -4.90 -1.12
N PRO A 182 11.49 -5.33 -0.98
CA PRO A 182 12.22 -5.25 0.29
C PRO A 182 12.34 -3.84 0.88
N GLY A 183 12.62 -2.84 0.05
CA GLY A 183 12.77 -1.44 0.46
C GLY A 183 11.48 -0.86 1.04
N LEU A 184 10.36 -1.08 0.34
CA LEU A 184 9.03 -0.69 0.84
C LEU A 184 8.65 -1.46 2.09
N ALA A 185 9.00 -2.74 2.21
CA ALA A 185 8.70 -3.53 3.41
C ALA A 185 9.34 -2.94 4.68
N ILE A 186 10.60 -2.49 4.58
CA ILE A 186 11.31 -1.84 5.70
C ILE A 186 10.66 -0.50 6.03
N LEU A 187 10.39 0.33 5.02
CA LEU A 187 9.72 1.60 5.20
C LEU A 187 8.32 1.44 5.83
N PHE A 188 7.54 0.47 5.36
CA PHE A 188 6.20 0.18 5.88
C PHE A 188 6.27 -0.33 7.31
N ALA A 189 7.24 -1.17 7.66
CA ALA A 189 7.43 -1.62 9.04
C ALA A 189 7.72 -0.44 9.97
N PHE A 190 8.56 0.50 9.52
CA PHE A 190 8.86 1.72 10.27
C PHE A 190 7.62 2.59 10.45
N VAL A 191 6.95 2.97 9.36
CA VAL A 191 5.77 3.84 9.39
C VAL A 191 4.62 3.20 10.18
N ALA A 192 4.34 1.92 9.95
CA ALA A 192 3.30 1.21 10.68
C ALA A 192 3.60 1.15 12.19
N SER A 193 4.86 0.86 12.56
CA SER A 193 5.25 0.84 13.98
C SER A 193 5.11 2.22 14.64
N LEU A 194 5.49 3.29 13.95
CA LEU A 194 5.32 4.67 14.43
C LEU A 194 3.85 5.03 14.62
N LEU A 195 2.99 4.73 13.65
CA LEU A 195 1.55 4.99 13.75
C LEU A 195 0.93 4.24 14.93
N ILE A 196 1.29 2.97 15.11
CA ILE A 196 0.77 2.14 16.21
C ILE A 196 1.25 2.67 17.57
N PHE A 197 2.51 3.11 17.66
CA PHE A 197 3.03 3.76 18.86
C PHE A 197 2.29 5.07 19.16
N ALA A 198 2.01 5.89 18.13
CA ALA A 198 1.26 7.13 18.28
C ALA A 198 -0.19 6.87 18.74
N ILE A 199 -0.85 5.82 18.24
CA ILE A 199 -2.23 5.44 18.61
C ILE A 199 -2.32 4.97 20.07
N ASN A 200 -1.35 4.19 20.55
CA ASN A 200 -1.41 3.57 21.88
C ASN A 200 -0.64 4.32 22.97
N GLY A 201 0.23 5.26 22.59
CA GLY A 201 1.04 6.07 23.50
C GLY A 201 2.07 5.27 24.31
N ARG A 202 2.54 5.87 25.42
CA ARG A 202 3.61 5.34 26.28
C ARG A 202 3.26 4.03 27.01
N ALA A 203 1.98 3.65 27.06
CA ALA A 203 1.54 2.42 27.68
C ALA A 203 1.93 1.17 26.87
N GLN A 204 2.33 1.34 25.59
CA GLN A 204 2.71 0.22 24.74
C GLN A 204 4.20 -0.12 24.87
N ASN A 205 4.50 -1.40 25.04
CA ASN A 205 5.86 -1.90 25.03
C ASN A 205 6.44 -1.82 23.60
N PHE A 206 7.50 -1.03 23.42
CA PHE A 206 8.22 -0.83 22.16
C PHE A 206 8.58 -2.16 21.48
N ALA A 207 9.08 -3.13 22.24
CA ALA A 207 9.44 -4.44 21.71
C ALA A 207 8.24 -5.18 21.13
N ARG A 208 7.03 -5.00 21.68
CA ARG A 208 5.83 -5.62 21.12
C ARG A 208 5.46 -4.99 19.78
N THR A 209 5.64 -3.68 19.59
CA THR A 209 5.28 -3.04 18.32
C THR A 209 6.31 -3.36 17.23
N VAL A 210 7.60 -3.33 17.57
CA VAL A 210 8.70 -3.33 16.58
C VAL A 210 9.28 -4.73 16.31
N ALA A 211 9.35 -5.61 17.32
CA ALA A 211 10.02 -6.90 17.12
C ALA A 211 9.33 -7.81 16.09
N PRO A 212 7.98 -7.90 16.00
CA PRO A 212 7.35 -8.79 15.02
C PRO A 212 7.50 -8.34 13.56
N PRO A 213 7.34 -7.05 13.20
CA PRO A 213 7.70 -6.58 11.86
C PRO A 213 9.16 -6.87 11.50
N LEU A 214 10.09 -6.61 12.42
CA LEU A 214 11.51 -6.90 12.19
C LEU A 214 11.78 -8.40 12.02
N ALA A 215 11.13 -9.25 12.80
CA ALA A 215 11.22 -10.70 12.64
C ALA A 215 10.70 -11.14 11.26
N GLY A 216 9.63 -10.49 10.76
CA GLY A 216 9.07 -10.78 9.44
C GLY A 216 10.00 -10.35 8.32
N ILE A 217 10.57 -9.14 8.42
CA ILE A 217 11.62 -8.66 7.49
C ILE A 217 12.81 -9.62 7.50
N PHE A 218 13.27 -10.02 8.67
CA PHE A 218 14.38 -10.96 8.81
C PHE A 218 14.05 -12.31 8.16
N LEU A 219 12.84 -12.83 8.38
CA LEU A 219 12.39 -14.05 7.71
C LEU A 219 12.38 -13.90 6.19
N GLY A 220 11.87 -12.79 5.66
CA GLY A 220 11.90 -12.50 4.21
C GLY A 220 13.33 -12.40 3.66
N ALA A 221 14.25 -11.79 4.42
CA ALA A 221 15.66 -11.73 4.06
C ALA A 221 16.32 -13.12 4.03
N LEU A 222 15.98 -14.00 4.99
CA LEU A 222 16.44 -15.40 4.98
C LEU A 222 15.95 -16.16 3.74
N PHE A 223 14.68 -15.98 3.35
CA PHE A 223 14.16 -16.55 2.11
C PHE A 223 14.83 -15.99 0.85
N SER A 224 15.44 -14.81 0.93
CA SER A 224 16.16 -14.17 -0.16
C SER A 224 17.64 -14.59 -0.25
N LEU A 225 18.14 -15.46 0.63
CA LEU A 225 19.55 -15.90 0.61
C LEU A 225 19.97 -16.58 -0.70
N PRO A 226 19.18 -17.48 -1.32
CA PRO A 226 19.56 -18.07 -2.61
C PRO A 226 19.66 -17.03 -3.72
N LEU A 227 18.77 -16.03 -3.70
CA LEU A 227 18.80 -14.89 -4.62
C LEU A 227 20.08 -14.06 -4.43
N LEU A 228 20.42 -13.75 -3.18
CA LEU A 228 21.65 -13.02 -2.83
C LEU A 228 22.92 -13.79 -3.19
N ALA A 229 22.92 -15.12 -3.07
CA ALA A 229 24.04 -15.95 -3.49
C ALA A 229 24.29 -15.87 -5.00
N ARG A 230 23.24 -15.61 -5.80
CA ARG A 230 23.33 -15.50 -7.26
C ARG A 230 23.68 -14.09 -7.74
N TYR A 231 22.99 -13.07 -7.23
CA TYR A 231 23.11 -11.70 -7.72
C TYR A 231 23.98 -10.80 -6.84
N GLY A 232 24.35 -11.26 -5.64
CA GLY A 232 24.98 -10.43 -4.62
C GLY A 232 24.03 -9.36 -4.07
N ILE A 233 24.59 -8.46 -3.26
CA ILE A 233 23.89 -7.25 -2.80
C ILE A 233 24.24 -6.13 -3.78
N SER A 234 23.28 -5.77 -4.65
CA SER A 234 23.44 -4.75 -5.69
C SER A 234 22.49 -3.58 -5.48
N PHE A 235 23.04 -2.36 -5.60
CA PHE A 235 22.32 -1.09 -5.58
C PHE A 235 22.77 -0.22 -6.76
N PRO A 236 22.15 -0.38 -7.95
CA PRO A 236 22.47 0.44 -9.12
C PRO A 236 22.38 1.94 -8.80
N ARG A 237 23.34 2.75 -9.25
CA ARG A 237 23.36 4.20 -8.95
C ARG A 237 22.15 4.94 -9.53
N ASP A 238 21.64 4.45 -10.65
CA ASP A 238 20.47 4.91 -11.41
C ASP A 238 19.14 4.35 -10.89
N GLY A 239 19.15 3.48 -9.86
CA GLY A 239 17.93 2.89 -9.30
C GLY A 239 17.06 3.87 -8.49
N PHE A 240 17.58 5.05 -8.13
CA PHE A 240 16.80 6.12 -7.49
C PHE A 240 16.72 7.34 -8.42
N THR A 241 15.49 7.75 -8.71
CA THR A 241 15.21 8.98 -9.45
C THR A 241 14.84 10.07 -8.45
N ALA A 242 15.64 11.14 -8.41
CA ALA A 242 15.41 12.32 -7.57
C ALA A 242 14.26 13.21 -8.12
N SER A 243 13.12 12.59 -8.41
CA SER A 243 11.91 13.27 -8.90
C SER A 243 11.08 13.73 -7.72
N PHE A 244 11.35 14.95 -7.23
CA PHE A 244 10.59 15.57 -6.17
C PHE A 244 9.26 16.14 -6.68
N VAL A 245 8.26 16.17 -5.80
CA VAL A 245 6.92 16.67 -6.11
C VAL A 245 6.84 18.15 -5.79
N PHE A 246 6.23 18.95 -6.67
CA PHE A 246 5.89 20.33 -6.36
C PHE A 246 4.57 20.39 -5.59
N PRO A 247 4.42 21.25 -4.56
CA PRO A 247 3.21 21.28 -3.73
C PRO A 247 1.90 21.41 -4.50
N PHE A 248 1.87 22.18 -5.58
CA PHE A 248 0.67 22.35 -6.41
C PHE A 248 0.27 21.07 -7.18
N GLN A 249 1.22 20.19 -7.48
CA GLN A 249 0.96 18.93 -8.20
C GLN A 249 0.14 17.94 -7.35
N LEU A 250 0.20 18.04 -6.02
CA LEU A 250 -0.65 17.26 -5.11
C LEU A 250 -2.14 17.60 -5.24
N PHE A 251 -2.46 18.80 -5.74
CA PHE A 251 -3.82 19.32 -5.89
C PHE A 251 -4.25 19.46 -7.35
N SER A 252 -3.37 19.13 -8.29
CA SER A 252 -3.64 19.23 -9.72
C SER A 252 -4.67 18.18 -10.15
N ALA A 253 -5.58 18.55 -11.06
CA ALA A 253 -6.50 17.60 -11.71
C ALA A 253 -5.84 16.89 -12.92
N LEU A 254 -4.55 17.12 -13.16
CA LEU A 254 -3.83 16.55 -14.30
C LEU A 254 -3.79 15.03 -14.23
N TRP A 255 -4.17 14.38 -15.32
CA TRP A 255 -4.06 12.93 -15.51
C TRP A 255 -3.35 12.63 -16.82
N GLY A 256 -2.03 12.44 -16.76
CA GLY A 256 -1.21 12.10 -17.91
C GLY A 256 -0.55 10.73 -17.80
N TYR A 257 0.11 10.33 -18.89
CA TYR A 257 0.87 9.08 -19.00
C TYR A 257 2.39 9.33 -19.09
N GLY A 258 2.87 10.54 -18.77
CA GLY A 258 4.31 10.83 -18.74
C GLY A 258 5.02 10.13 -17.58
N THR A 259 6.31 9.89 -17.74
CA THR A 259 7.17 9.41 -16.66
C THR A 259 7.54 10.54 -15.72
N SER A 260 7.71 10.23 -14.45
CA SER A 260 8.14 11.19 -13.43
C SER A 260 9.56 11.70 -13.70
N THR A 261 9.73 13.01 -13.95
CA THR A 261 11.01 13.65 -14.31
C THR A 261 11.53 14.63 -13.26
N GLY A 262 10.71 14.98 -12.25
CA GLY A 262 11.05 16.00 -11.25
C GLY A 262 10.87 17.43 -11.77
N SER A 263 10.22 17.58 -12.93
CA SER A 263 9.88 18.87 -13.52
C SER A 263 8.53 19.38 -13.01
N PHE A 264 8.34 20.70 -12.98
CA PHE A 264 7.03 21.28 -12.71
C PHE A 264 6.04 21.07 -13.88
N LEU A 265 6.53 20.74 -15.09
CA LEU A 265 5.73 20.42 -16.28
C LEU A 265 5.40 18.93 -16.42
N ASP A 266 5.74 18.14 -15.40
CA ASP A 266 5.53 16.69 -15.41
C ASP A 266 4.07 16.32 -15.67
N GLN A 267 3.87 15.32 -16.53
CA GLN A 267 2.55 14.78 -16.85
C GLN A 267 2.19 13.60 -15.93
N PHE A 268 3.08 13.24 -15.01
CA PHE A 268 2.82 12.22 -14.01
C PHE A 268 1.74 12.67 -13.01
N PRO A 269 0.69 11.86 -12.78
CA PRO A 269 -0.42 12.22 -11.88
C PRO A 269 -0.07 12.05 -10.39
N PHE A 270 0.51 13.10 -9.78
CA PHE A 270 0.85 13.14 -8.34
C PHE A 270 -0.32 13.45 -7.39
N GLN A 271 -1.53 13.64 -7.91
CA GLN A 271 -2.65 14.17 -7.14
C GLN A 271 -3.05 13.29 -5.94
N LEU A 272 -3.42 13.93 -4.83
CA LEU A 272 -4.00 13.26 -3.66
C LEU A 272 -5.48 12.94 -3.85
N GLY A 273 -6.15 13.68 -4.73
CA GLY A 273 -7.58 13.53 -5.04
C GLY A 273 -8.47 14.42 -4.19
N VAL A 274 -9.49 15.01 -4.82
CA VAL A 274 -10.43 15.95 -4.16
C VAL A 274 -11.24 15.28 -3.04
N VAL A 275 -11.59 14.00 -3.19
CA VAL A 275 -12.42 13.27 -2.22
C VAL A 275 -11.66 13.01 -0.90
N PRO A 276 -10.46 12.40 -0.89
CA PRO A 276 -9.65 12.28 0.34
C PRO A 276 -9.39 13.62 1.01
N LEU A 277 -9.08 14.67 0.24
CA LEU A 277 -8.83 16.02 0.77
C LEU A 277 -10.09 16.65 1.38
N GLY A 278 -11.25 16.51 0.73
CA GLY A 278 -12.52 16.98 1.25
C GLY A 278 -12.88 16.33 2.60
N PHE A 279 -12.67 15.01 2.74
CA PHE A 279 -12.86 14.33 4.01
C PHE A 279 -11.83 14.70 5.08
N ALA A 280 -10.59 14.99 4.68
CA ALA A 280 -9.59 15.52 5.61
C ALA A 280 -10.02 16.89 6.17
N ILE A 281 -10.50 17.79 5.32
CA ILE A 281 -11.04 19.09 5.74
C ILE A 281 -12.26 18.91 6.64
N ALA A 282 -13.20 18.03 6.27
CA ALA A 282 -14.38 17.72 7.08
C ALA A 282 -13.99 17.20 8.47
N THR A 283 -13.01 16.30 8.55
CA THR A 283 -12.49 15.77 9.81
C THR A 283 -11.93 16.86 10.73
N LEU A 284 -11.28 17.87 10.16
CA LEU A 284 -10.73 19.01 10.91
C LEU A 284 -11.83 20.01 11.34
N ALA A 285 -12.82 20.25 10.46
CA ALA A 285 -13.87 21.25 10.66
C ALA A 285 -14.95 20.82 11.65
N ILE A 286 -15.29 19.53 11.71
CA ILE A 286 -16.34 19.03 12.60
C ILE A 286 -15.89 19.14 14.07
N LYS A 287 -16.54 20.04 14.82
CA LYS A 287 -16.35 20.14 16.27
C LYS A 287 -17.07 18.97 16.94
N THR A 288 -16.34 18.18 17.72
CA THR A 288 -16.92 17.10 18.52
C THR A 288 -17.87 17.68 19.57
N ARG A 289 -19.18 17.43 19.43
CA ARG A 289 -20.21 17.87 20.39
C ARG A 289 -20.47 16.84 21.51
N ALA A 290 -19.89 15.64 21.49
CA ALA A 290 -20.15 14.61 22.50
C ALA A 290 -19.08 13.51 22.63
N ALA A 291 -19.01 12.91 23.83
CA ALA A 291 -18.46 11.61 24.27
C ALA A 291 -16.96 11.27 24.08
N ASN A 292 -16.41 10.52 25.05
CA ASN A 292 -15.01 10.04 25.07
C ASN A 292 -14.62 9.23 23.82
N GLU A 293 -15.55 8.47 23.22
CA GLU A 293 -15.27 7.65 22.03
C GLU A 293 -15.06 8.47 20.76
N ALA A 294 -15.84 9.55 20.56
CA ALA A 294 -15.66 10.44 19.42
C ALA A 294 -14.35 11.23 19.53
N ASN A 295 -13.96 11.62 20.75
CA ASN A 295 -12.66 12.22 21.00
C ASN A 295 -11.50 11.27 20.66
N ARG A 296 -11.60 9.98 21.00
CA ARG A 296 -10.59 8.98 20.61
C ARG A 296 -10.51 8.82 19.10
N ALA A 297 -11.64 8.69 18.41
CA ALA A 297 -11.68 8.59 16.95
C ALA A 297 -11.07 9.83 16.28
N ARG A 298 -11.35 11.03 16.82
CA ARG A 298 -10.74 12.29 16.35
C ARG A 298 -9.24 12.30 16.54
N THR A 299 -8.73 11.93 17.73
CA THR A 299 -7.29 11.88 18.00
C THR A 299 -6.58 10.94 17.02
N ILE A 300 -7.16 9.77 16.78
CA ILE A 300 -6.61 8.82 15.81
C ILE A 300 -6.61 9.44 14.40
N ALA A 301 -7.73 10.03 13.97
CA ALA A 301 -7.79 10.70 12.67
C ALA A 301 -6.73 11.81 12.54
N LEU A 302 -6.51 12.60 13.58
CA LEU A 302 -5.47 13.64 13.61
C LEU A 302 -4.06 13.07 13.54
N ILE A 303 -3.78 11.90 14.15
CA ILE A 303 -2.50 11.20 14.00
C ILE A 303 -2.27 10.82 12.53
N PHE A 304 -3.28 10.25 11.86
CA PHE A 304 -3.17 9.89 10.45
C PHE A 304 -3.06 11.11 9.53
N LEU A 305 -3.81 12.19 9.80
CA LEU A 305 -3.67 13.44 9.05
C LEU A 305 -2.28 14.07 9.26
N GLY A 306 -1.75 14.05 10.48
CA GLY A 306 -0.38 14.48 10.77
C GLY A 306 0.66 13.66 10.01
N ALA A 307 0.48 12.33 9.96
CA ALA A 307 1.32 11.44 9.16
C ALA A 307 1.21 11.76 7.65
N ALA A 308 0.01 12.02 7.13
CA ALA A 308 -0.20 12.42 5.74
C ALA A 308 0.56 13.72 5.39
N VAL A 309 0.53 14.71 6.28
CA VAL A 309 1.28 15.97 6.11
C VAL A 309 2.79 15.73 6.12
N ILE A 310 3.30 14.99 7.10
CA ILE A 310 4.74 14.68 7.20
C ILE A 310 5.21 13.91 5.96
N LEU A 311 4.49 12.84 5.58
CA LEU A 311 4.83 12.03 4.42
C LEU A 311 4.76 12.84 3.11
N SER A 312 3.80 13.76 2.98
CA SER A 312 3.73 14.67 1.82
C SER A 312 4.95 15.60 1.78
N ALA A 313 5.35 16.17 2.92
CA ALA A 313 6.53 17.02 3.01
C ALA A 313 7.82 16.27 2.62
N LEU A 314 7.89 14.97 2.90
CA LEU A 314 9.01 14.12 2.47
C LEU A 314 9.05 13.88 0.96
N THR A 315 7.98 14.16 0.21
CA THR A 315 8.00 14.06 -1.27
C THR A 315 8.61 15.29 -1.94
N PHE A 316 8.79 16.39 -1.20
CA PHE A 316 9.26 17.67 -1.72
C PHE A 316 10.79 17.76 -1.72
N GLU A 317 11.32 18.67 -2.53
CA GLU A 317 12.77 18.88 -2.70
C GLU A 317 13.47 19.29 -1.39
N ILE A 318 12.77 19.91 -0.45
CA ILE A 318 13.31 20.23 0.88
C ILE A 318 13.80 18.98 1.64
N ALA A 319 13.27 17.81 1.31
CA ALA A 319 13.69 16.53 1.88
C ALA A 319 14.87 15.88 1.14
N ALA A 320 15.45 16.51 0.10
CA ALA A 320 16.54 15.95 -0.69
C ALA A 320 17.76 15.49 0.15
N PRO A 321 18.21 16.22 1.19
CA PRO A 321 19.30 15.75 2.04
C PRO A 321 18.97 14.42 2.74
N LEU A 322 17.72 14.21 3.15
CA LEU A 322 17.29 12.95 3.76
C LEU A 322 17.34 11.81 2.73
N TRP A 323 16.85 12.06 1.51
CA TRP A 323 16.86 11.05 0.45
C TRP A 323 18.27 10.73 -0.08
N SER A 324 19.24 11.63 0.07
CA SER A 324 20.65 11.31 -0.21
C SER A 324 21.15 10.12 0.61
N ILE A 325 20.55 9.87 1.78
CA ILE A 325 20.86 8.73 2.65
C ILE A 325 19.84 7.62 2.43
N LEU A 326 18.54 7.93 2.35
CA LEU A 326 17.46 6.94 2.34
C LEU A 326 17.05 6.42 0.94
N ASN A 327 17.77 6.80 -0.12
CA ASN A 327 17.45 6.47 -1.53
C ASN A 327 17.41 4.98 -1.86
N PHE A 328 17.76 4.09 -0.93
CA PHE A 328 17.75 2.65 -1.14
C PHE A 328 16.41 1.99 -0.79
N PHE A 329 15.48 2.68 -0.12
CA PHE A 329 14.17 2.12 0.23
C PHE A 329 13.09 2.30 -0.84
N VAL A 330 13.24 3.33 -1.67
CA VAL A 330 12.27 3.73 -2.69
C VAL A 330 13.02 4.04 -3.98
N SER A 331 12.35 3.83 -5.11
CA SER A 331 12.81 4.27 -6.44
C SER A 331 12.64 5.78 -6.64
N ALA A 332 11.68 6.41 -5.96
CA ALA A 332 11.49 7.86 -5.97
C ALA A 332 10.70 8.35 -4.76
N PRO A 333 10.87 9.63 -4.33
CA PRO A 333 10.19 10.17 -3.15
C PRO A 333 8.66 10.11 -3.22
N TRP A 334 8.08 10.31 -4.41
CA TRP A 334 6.63 10.27 -4.63
C TRP A 334 5.99 8.90 -4.35
N GLN A 335 6.76 7.81 -4.18
CA GLN A 335 6.20 6.54 -3.73
C GLN A 335 5.56 6.63 -2.34
N LEU A 336 5.93 7.64 -1.55
CA LEU A 336 5.27 7.94 -0.28
C LEU A 336 3.81 8.37 -0.44
N LEU A 337 3.37 8.81 -1.63
CA LEU A 337 2.00 9.24 -1.87
C LEU A 337 0.97 8.13 -1.64
N ALA A 338 1.35 6.86 -1.77
CA ALA A 338 0.46 5.77 -1.38
C ALA A 338 0.23 5.72 0.14
N LEU A 339 1.26 5.98 0.95
CA LEU A 339 1.13 6.07 2.41
C LEU A 339 0.35 7.32 2.83
N VAL A 340 0.54 8.44 2.11
CA VAL A 340 -0.29 9.65 2.27
C VAL A 340 -1.76 9.31 1.98
N GLY A 341 -2.03 8.69 0.84
CA GLY A 341 -3.37 8.28 0.44
C GLY A 341 -4.02 7.32 1.44
N PHE A 342 -3.27 6.31 1.91
CA PHE A 342 -3.74 5.40 2.96
C PHE A 342 -4.13 6.16 4.23
N ALA A 343 -3.31 7.12 4.67
CA ALA A 343 -3.58 7.89 5.87
C ALA A 343 -4.80 8.81 5.72
N LEU A 344 -4.96 9.46 4.56
CA LEU A 344 -6.15 10.25 4.24
C LEU A 344 -7.42 9.38 4.18
N ALA A 345 -7.34 8.22 3.53
CA ALA A 345 -8.44 7.27 3.43
C ALA A 345 -8.86 6.74 4.81
N PHE A 346 -7.89 6.41 5.67
CA PHE A 346 -8.17 5.97 7.03
C PHE A 346 -8.82 7.09 7.86
N ALA A 347 -8.29 8.32 7.79
CA ALA A 347 -8.86 9.47 8.49
C ALA A 347 -10.30 9.79 8.04
N ALA A 348 -10.61 9.60 6.75
CA ALA A 348 -11.96 9.82 6.22
C ALA A 348 -13.03 8.98 6.95
N GLY A 349 -12.69 7.75 7.38
CA GLY A 349 -13.61 6.90 8.13
C GLY A 349 -14.08 7.50 9.46
N ALA A 350 -13.28 8.37 10.08
CA ALA A 350 -13.61 9.01 11.35
C ALA A 350 -14.80 9.98 11.23
N VAL A 351 -15.02 10.58 10.05
CA VAL A 351 -16.07 11.59 9.82
C VAL A 351 -17.46 11.10 10.25
N THR A 352 -17.77 9.83 9.97
CA THR A 352 -19.06 9.21 10.35
C THR A 352 -19.27 9.07 11.86
N LYS A 353 -18.19 9.04 12.66
CA LYS A 353 -18.27 9.07 14.12
C LYS A 353 -18.34 10.48 14.68
N LEU A 354 -17.86 11.47 13.94
CA LEU A 354 -17.87 12.87 14.34
C LEU A 354 -19.24 13.51 14.14
N ASP A 355 -20.02 13.02 13.16
CA ASP A 355 -21.39 13.44 12.90
C ASP A 355 -22.33 12.23 12.70
N ALA A 356 -23.30 12.09 13.60
CA ALA A 356 -24.28 11.00 13.58
C ALA A 356 -25.22 11.06 12.36
N GLN A 357 -25.39 12.22 11.72
CA GLN A 357 -26.19 12.34 10.50
C GLN A 357 -25.49 11.65 9.32
N LEU A 358 -24.16 11.74 9.26
CA LEU A 358 -23.33 11.09 8.23
C LEU A 358 -23.21 9.58 8.42
N ALA A 359 -23.59 9.06 9.59
CA ALA A 359 -23.66 7.63 9.85
C ALA A 359 -24.97 6.99 9.36
N ARG A 360 -26.00 7.77 9.07
CA ARG A 360 -27.28 7.26 8.54
C ARG A 360 -27.17 7.08 7.04
N PHE A 361 -27.46 5.87 6.55
CA PHE A 361 -27.56 5.65 5.11
C PHE A 361 -28.78 6.42 4.57
N PRO A 362 -28.61 7.23 3.51
CA PRO A 362 -29.71 8.03 2.94
C PRO A 362 -30.90 7.18 2.48
N MET A 363 -30.68 5.91 2.11
CA MET A 363 -31.73 4.97 1.70
C MET A 363 -32.51 4.34 2.87
N LEU A 364 -32.07 4.54 4.11
CA LEU A 364 -32.71 3.99 5.32
C LEU A 364 -33.30 5.08 6.24
N ALA A 365 -33.23 6.34 5.80
CA ALA A 365 -33.85 7.50 6.43
C ALA A 365 -35.07 7.90 5.61
#